data_AF-A0AAI9ZNN4-F1
#
_entry.id   AF-A0AAI9ZNN4-F1
#
_cell.length_a   1.000
_cell.length_b   1.000
_cell.length_c   1.000
_cell.angle_alpha   90.00
_cell.angle_beta   90.00
_cell.angle_gamma   90.00
#
_symmetry.space_group_name_H-M   'P 1'
#
loop_
_entity.id
_entity.type
_entity.pdbx_description
1 polymer ?
#
loop_
_entity_poly.entity_id
_entity_poly.type
_entity_poly.pdbx_seq_one_letter_code
_entity_poly.pdbx_strand_id
1 'polypeptide(L)'
;MASESRLYTFSQETKDHLRKFRLGTSRSNDAQAVIYYIDKNTHEIKQDEDKAVYKSLEEIRDELPDHSPRFILLSYPLTLPSGRLSVPYVLIYYLPITCNNEIKMLYAGAKELMRNTSEVGRVIDIQEAEDLEEIPQQLGAE
;
A
#
# COMPACT_ATOMS: atom_id res chain seq x y z
N MET A 1 -8.19 6.04 19.67
CA MET A 1 -7.45 5.45 18.53
C MET A 1 -5.94 5.23 18.80
N ALA A 2 -5.26 5.99 19.66
CA ALA A 2 -3.82 5.80 19.95
C ALA A 2 -3.43 4.50 20.71
N SER A 3 -4.41 3.66 21.08
CA SER A 3 -4.19 2.42 21.85
C SER A 3 -3.92 1.21 20.95
N GLU A 4 -4.54 1.14 19.76
CA GLU A 4 -4.45 -0.03 18.88
C GLU A 4 -3.16 -0.05 18.07
N SER A 5 -2.62 1.12 17.70
CA SER A 5 -1.36 1.23 16.95
C SER A 5 -0.14 0.72 17.72
N ARG A 6 -0.20 0.60 19.05
CA ARG A 6 0.90 0.08 19.89
C ARG A 6 1.11 -1.42 19.76
N LEU A 7 0.13 -2.13 19.21
CA LEU A 7 0.18 -3.58 19.05
C LEU A 7 1.01 -3.99 17.83
N TYR A 8 1.06 -3.14 16.81
CA TYR A 8 1.75 -3.42 15.56
C TYR A 8 3.16 -2.86 15.57
N THR A 9 4.07 -3.58 14.92
CA THR A 9 5.47 -3.17 14.85
C THR A 9 6.01 -3.24 13.43
N PHE A 10 7.11 -2.52 13.22
CA PHE A 10 7.93 -2.63 12.04
C PHE A 10 9.35 -2.92 12.50
N SER A 11 9.99 -3.95 11.94
CA SER A 11 11.43 -4.11 12.03
C SER A 11 12.17 -2.92 11.43
N GLN A 12 13.43 -2.75 11.84
CA GLN A 12 14.29 -1.71 11.27
C GLN A 12 14.47 -1.93 9.77
N GLU A 13 14.62 -3.18 9.35
CA GLU A 13 14.72 -3.57 7.94
C GLU A 13 13.51 -3.13 7.11
N THR A 14 12.29 -3.35 7.62
CA THR A 14 11.09 -2.87 6.94
C THR A 14 11.06 -1.34 6.86
N LYS A 15 11.41 -0.62 7.93
CA LYS A 15 11.47 0.85 7.91
C LYS A 15 12.48 1.37 6.88
N ASP A 16 13.64 0.73 6.79
CA ASP A 16 14.67 1.08 5.83
C ASP A 16 14.19 0.81 4.40
N HIS A 17 13.46 -0.29 4.18
CA HIS A 17 12.84 -0.59 2.89
C HIS A 17 11.79 0.43 2.49
N LEU A 18 10.86 0.78 3.40
CA LEU A 18 9.83 1.80 3.17
C LEU A 18 10.46 3.14 2.77
N ARG A 19 11.50 3.56 3.50
CA ARG A 19 12.24 4.78 3.18
C ARG A 19 12.94 4.70 1.83
N LYS A 20 13.62 3.59 1.54
CA LYS A 20 14.34 3.38 0.27
C LYS A 20 13.39 3.38 -0.91
N PHE A 21 12.24 2.71 -0.78
CA PHE A 21 11.20 2.66 -1.80
C PHE A 21 10.69 4.08 -2.09
N ARG A 22 10.18 4.79 -1.08
CA ARG A 22 9.66 6.18 -1.22
C ARG A 22 10.66 7.12 -1.89
N LEU A 23 11.92 7.10 -1.46
CA LEU A 23 12.96 7.97 -2.02
C LEU A 23 13.36 7.54 -3.44
N GLY A 24 13.47 6.23 -3.67
CA GLY A 24 13.90 5.65 -4.94
C GLY A 24 12.88 5.81 -6.06
N THR A 25 11.58 5.75 -5.76
CA THR A 25 10.53 5.83 -6.78
C THR A 25 10.07 7.26 -7.07
N SER A 26 10.47 8.25 -6.26
CA SER A 26 10.01 9.65 -6.34
C SER A 26 10.24 10.36 -7.69
N ARG A 27 11.13 9.83 -8.53
CA ARG A 27 11.43 10.34 -9.88
C ARG A 27 11.45 9.21 -10.93
N SER A 28 10.86 8.07 -10.60
CA SER A 28 10.73 6.96 -11.55
C SER A 28 9.82 7.37 -12.71
N ASN A 29 10.11 6.84 -13.89
CA ASN A 29 9.20 6.91 -15.04
C ASN A 29 8.28 5.69 -15.11
N ASP A 30 8.60 4.63 -14.36
CA ASP A 30 7.83 3.40 -14.30
C ASP A 30 7.00 3.36 -13.01
N ALA A 31 5.78 2.83 -13.11
CA ALA A 31 4.98 2.51 -11.94
C ALA A 31 5.69 1.43 -11.12
N GLN A 32 5.67 1.59 -9.80
CA GLN A 32 6.26 0.64 -8.88
C GLN A 32 5.35 0.48 -7.68
N ALA A 33 5.14 -0.76 -7.27
CA ALA A 33 4.37 -1.07 -6.09
C ALA A 33 5.00 -2.15 -5.25
N VAL A 34 4.64 -2.14 -3.97
CA VAL A 34 5.04 -3.14 -3.02
C VAL A 34 3.90 -3.49 -2.08
N ILE A 35 3.80 -4.76 -1.72
CA ILE A 35 2.69 -5.30 -0.92
C ILE A 35 3.19 -5.65 0.48
N TYR A 36 2.43 -5.22 1.49
CA TYR A 36 2.67 -5.48 2.90
C TYR A 36 1.46 -6.19 3.52
N TYR A 37 1.74 -7.06 4.48
CA TYR A 37 0.74 -7.76 5.27
C TYR A 37 1.14 -7.79 6.76
N ILE A 38 0.17 -8.08 7.61
CA ILE A 38 0.38 -8.27 9.05
C ILE A 38 0.64 -9.76 9.31
N ASP A 39 1.79 -10.08 9.90
CA ASP A 39 2.04 -11.39 10.47
C ASP A 39 1.15 -11.56 11.71
N LYS A 40 0.23 -12.52 11.69
CA LYS A 40 -0.74 -12.72 12.78
C LYS A 40 -0.10 -13.19 14.09
N ASN A 41 1.09 -13.79 14.03
CA ASN A 41 1.76 -14.30 15.21
C ASN A 41 2.55 -13.17 15.89
N THR A 42 3.30 -12.40 15.10
CA THR A 42 4.20 -11.37 15.64
C THR A 42 3.58 -9.97 15.66
N HIS A 43 2.46 -9.76 14.97
CA HIS A 43 1.86 -8.45 14.72
C HIS A 43 2.81 -7.47 14.01
N GLU A 44 3.83 -8.01 13.34
CA GLU A 44 4.73 -7.23 12.49
C GLU A 44 4.10 -6.97 11.13
N ILE A 45 4.21 -5.74 10.64
CA ILE A 45 3.87 -5.38 9.27
C ILE A 45 5.12 -5.56 8.41
N LYS A 46 5.07 -6.50 7.45
CA LYS A 46 6.22 -6.89 6.62
C LYS A 46 5.80 -7.28 5.19
N GLN A 47 6.79 -7.44 4.32
CA GLN A 47 6.61 -7.98 2.96
C GLN A 47 6.77 -9.50 2.94
N ASP A 48 6.61 -10.08 1.77
CA ASP A 48 7.18 -11.39 1.46
C ASP A 48 8.72 -11.37 1.60
N GLU A 49 9.31 -12.57 1.68
CA GLU A 49 10.75 -12.73 1.86
C GLU A 49 11.55 -12.20 0.65
N ASP A 50 10.95 -12.27 -0.54
CA ASP A 50 11.56 -11.85 -1.80
C ASP A 50 11.55 -10.32 -2.01
N LYS A 51 10.79 -9.58 -1.19
CA LYS A 51 10.59 -8.14 -1.28
C LYS A 51 10.19 -7.72 -2.70
N ALA A 52 9.19 -8.41 -3.23
CA ALA A 52 8.74 -8.22 -4.60
C ALA A 52 8.36 -6.75 -4.88
N VAL A 53 8.84 -6.24 -6.01
CA VAL A 53 8.47 -4.92 -6.54
C VAL A 53 7.73 -5.12 -7.85
N TYR A 54 6.44 -4.83 -7.81
CA TYR A 54 5.53 -4.95 -8.95
C TYR A 54 5.62 -3.71 -9.84
N LYS A 55 5.53 -3.90 -11.15
CA LYS A 55 5.74 -2.83 -12.14
C LYS A 55 4.47 -2.41 -12.86
N SER A 56 3.38 -3.13 -12.67
CA SER A 56 2.10 -2.90 -13.31
C SER A 56 0.95 -3.11 -12.32
N LEU A 57 -0.22 -2.53 -12.60
CA LEU A 57 -1.39 -2.71 -11.74
C LEU A 57 -1.97 -4.12 -11.88
N GLU A 58 -1.81 -4.70 -13.06
CA GLU A 58 -2.18 -6.07 -13.40
C GLU A 58 -1.39 -7.08 -12.56
N GLU A 59 -0.06 -6.92 -12.44
CA GLU A 59 0.76 -7.75 -11.56
C GLU A 59 0.31 -7.66 -10.09
N ILE A 60 -0.04 -6.46 -9.62
CA ILE A 60 -0.55 -6.29 -8.25
C ILE A 60 -1.87 -7.04 -8.09
N ARG A 61 -2.81 -6.83 -9.02
CA ARG A 61 -4.13 -7.44 -9.00
C ARG A 61 -4.04 -8.96 -8.91
N ASP A 62 -3.20 -9.56 -9.74
CA ASP A 62 -3.05 -11.02 -9.83
C ASP A 62 -2.42 -11.63 -8.55
N GLU A 63 -1.70 -10.82 -7.75
CA GLU A 63 -1.12 -11.24 -6.46
C GLU A 63 -1.99 -10.89 -5.23
N LEU A 64 -3.10 -10.17 -5.43
CA LEU A 64 -4.01 -9.87 -4.33
C LEU A 64 -4.81 -11.11 -3.92
N PRO A 65 -4.84 -11.44 -2.61
CA PRO A 65 -5.61 -12.58 -2.13
C PRO A 65 -7.11 -12.26 -2.05
N ASP A 66 -7.96 -13.22 -2.38
CA ASP A 66 -9.42 -13.04 -2.37
C ASP A 66 -10.01 -12.75 -0.99
N HIS A 67 -9.35 -13.22 0.09
CA HIS A 67 -9.93 -13.27 1.45
C HIS A 67 -9.10 -12.57 2.52
N SER A 68 -8.02 -11.88 2.13
CA SER A 68 -7.09 -11.26 3.08
C SER A 68 -6.80 -9.81 2.71
N PRO A 69 -6.78 -8.87 3.67
CA PRO A 69 -6.44 -7.49 3.37
C PRO A 69 -4.94 -7.36 3.07
N ARG A 70 -4.60 -6.27 2.37
CA ARG A 70 -3.22 -5.89 2.05
C ARG A 70 -3.02 -4.38 2.14
N PHE A 71 -1.81 -3.98 2.53
CA PHE A 71 -1.35 -2.61 2.40
C PHE A 71 -0.43 -2.53 1.17
N ILE A 72 -0.81 -1.76 0.17
CA ILE A 72 -0.05 -1.66 -1.07
C ILE A 72 0.49 -0.23 -1.16
N LEU A 73 1.80 -0.07 -1.24
CA LEU A 73 2.39 1.24 -1.51
C LEU A 73 2.60 1.34 -3.00
N LEU A 74 1.99 2.36 -3.61
CA LEU A 74 2.06 2.60 -5.04
C LEU A 74 2.74 3.94 -5.30
N SER A 75 3.78 3.91 -6.13
CA SER A 75 4.38 5.07 -6.75
C SER A 75 4.02 5.04 -8.24
N TYR A 76 3.17 5.97 -8.67
CA TYR A 76 2.60 5.93 -10.02
C TYR A 76 2.93 7.19 -10.80
N PRO A 77 3.87 7.17 -11.75
CA PRO A 77 4.15 8.32 -12.60
C PRO A 77 2.95 8.61 -13.52
N LEU A 78 2.45 9.85 -13.52
CA LEU A 78 1.45 10.31 -14.47
C LEU A 78 1.64 11.77 -14.88
N THR A 79 1.09 12.11 -16.03
CA THR A 79 0.97 13.49 -16.49
C THR A 79 -0.41 14.01 -16.11
N LEU A 80 -0.45 15.04 -15.26
CA LEU A 80 -1.70 15.70 -14.89
C LEU A 80 -2.29 16.44 -16.10
N PRO A 81 -3.60 16.77 -16.10
CA PRO A 81 -4.24 17.52 -17.19
C PRO A 81 -3.56 18.87 -17.52
N SER A 82 -2.84 19.44 -16.55
CA SER A 82 -2.02 20.65 -16.72
C SER A 82 -0.74 20.45 -17.54
N GLY A 83 -0.39 19.22 -17.90
CA GLY A 83 0.89 18.86 -18.52
C GLY A 83 2.04 18.67 -17.51
N ARG A 84 1.79 18.84 -16.22
CA ARG A 84 2.78 18.61 -15.16
C ARG A 84 2.99 17.11 -14.94
N LEU A 85 4.25 16.68 -14.95
CA LEU A 85 4.63 15.36 -14.47
C LEU A 85 4.54 15.30 -12.95
N SER A 86 3.85 14.27 -12.45
CA SER A 86 3.70 13.97 -11.04
C SER A 86 3.97 12.49 -10.81
N VAL A 87 4.48 12.16 -9.63
CA VAL A 87 4.64 10.77 -9.19
C VAL A 87 3.99 10.64 -7.81
N PRO A 88 2.65 10.55 -7.73
CA PRO A 88 1.99 10.35 -6.45
C PRO A 88 2.47 9.07 -5.79
N TYR A 89 2.71 9.19 -4.49
CA TYR A 89 3.08 8.10 -3.62
C TYR A 89 1.96 7.89 -2.60
N VAL A 90 1.23 6.79 -2.80
CA VAL A 90 -0.05 6.53 -2.12
C VAL A 90 -0.05 5.17 -1.44
N LEU A 91 -0.86 5.03 -0.40
CA LEU A 91 -1.21 3.76 0.21
C LEU A 91 -2.57 3.32 -0.33
N ILE A 92 -2.63 2.19 -1.01
CA ILE A 92 -3.86 1.49 -1.33
C ILE A 92 -4.13 0.49 -0.21
N TYR A 93 -5.27 0.66 0.44
CA TYR A 93 -5.76 -0.19 1.51
C TYR A 93 -6.80 -1.15 0.92
N TYR A 94 -6.34 -2.34 0.53
CA TYR A 94 -7.19 -3.39 -0.02
C TYR A 94 -7.84 -4.19 1.11
N LEU A 95 -9.17 -4.18 1.14
CA LEU A 95 -9.98 -4.81 2.17
C LEU A 95 -11.12 -5.61 1.52
N PRO A 96 -10.88 -6.86 1.10
CA PRO A 96 -11.89 -7.64 0.39
C PRO A 96 -13.13 -7.86 1.24
N ILE A 97 -14.30 -7.76 0.61
CA ILE A 97 -15.59 -7.90 1.29
C ILE A 97 -15.73 -9.25 2.01
N THR A 98 -15.11 -10.28 1.44
CA THR A 98 -15.10 -11.66 1.94
C THR A 98 -14.20 -11.86 3.17
N CYS A 99 -13.36 -10.89 3.52
CA CYS A 99 -12.48 -10.96 4.68
C CYS A 99 -13.31 -11.03 5.97
N ASN A 100 -12.85 -11.87 6.90
CA ASN A 100 -13.50 -12.03 8.20
C ASN A 100 -13.36 -10.75 9.06
N ASN A 101 -14.27 -10.58 10.03
CA ASN A 101 -14.33 -9.36 10.84
C ASN A 101 -13.11 -9.16 11.74
N GLU A 102 -12.52 -10.23 12.26
CA GLU A 102 -11.33 -10.16 13.12
C GLU A 102 -10.13 -9.58 12.37
N ILE A 103 -9.87 -10.07 11.15
CA ILE A 103 -8.79 -9.56 10.30
C ILE A 103 -9.11 -8.15 9.81
N LYS A 104 -10.38 -7.83 9.51
CA LYS A 104 -10.79 -6.45 9.18
C LYS A 104 -10.43 -5.48 10.30
N MET A 105 -10.72 -5.82 11.55
CA MET A 105 -10.37 -5.00 12.71
C MET A 105 -8.85 -4.90 12.91
N LEU A 106 -8.13 -6.00 12.72
CA LEU A 106 -6.67 -6.04 12.80
C LEU A 106 -6.03 -5.02 11.83
N TYR A 107 -6.43 -5.06 10.55
CA TYR A 107 -5.90 -4.15 9.55
C TYR A 107 -6.36 -2.71 9.74
N ALA A 108 -7.59 -2.47 10.21
CA ALA A 108 -8.07 -1.14 10.54
C ALA A 108 -7.22 -0.47 11.64
N GLY A 109 -6.85 -1.21 12.69
CA GLY A 109 -5.98 -0.72 13.77
C GLY A 109 -4.54 -0.42 13.32
N ALA A 110 -4.05 -1.13 12.29
CA ALA A 110 -2.71 -0.96 11.74
C ALA A 110 -2.62 0.14 10.66
N LYS A 111 -3.74 0.51 10.03
CA LYS A 111 -3.80 1.44 8.89
C LYS A 111 -3.10 2.78 9.17
N GLU A 112 -3.40 3.36 10.32
CA GLU A 112 -2.82 4.64 10.75
C GLU A 112 -1.30 4.55 10.95
N LEU A 113 -0.82 3.45 11.55
CA LEU A 113 0.60 3.21 11.76
C LEU A 113 1.33 3.02 10.42
N MET A 114 0.74 2.25 9.50
CA MET A 114 1.26 2.05 8.15
C MET A 114 1.35 3.38 7.39
N ARG A 115 0.30 4.21 7.42
CA ARG A 115 0.29 5.53 6.77
C ARG A 115 1.42 6.43 7.29
N ASN A 116 1.54 6.53 8.62
CA ASN A 116 2.52 7.43 9.23
C ASN A 116 3.97 6.93 9.05
N THR A 117 4.19 5.61 9.06
CA THR A 117 5.53 5.04 8.89
C THR A 117 6.00 5.04 7.43
N SER A 118 5.08 4.85 6.48
CA SER A 118 5.39 4.89 5.04
C SER A 118 5.50 6.32 4.49
N GLU A 119 4.98 7.33 5.20
CA GLU A 119 4.97 8.75 4.79
C GLU A 119 4.29 8.98 3.43
N VAL A 120 3.20 8.26 3.17
CA VAL A 120 2.36 8.44 1.98
C VAL A 120 1.61 9.77 2.01
N GLY A 121 1.39 10.35 0.83
CA GLY A 121 0.63 11.60 0.71
C GLY A 121 -0.88 11.41 0.77
N ARG A 122 -1.37 10.23 0.37
CA ARG A 122 -2.79 9.89 0.29
C ARG A 122 -3.01 8.40 0.57
N VAL A 123 -4.20 8.10 1.10
CA VAL A 123 -4.69 6.73 1.26
C VAL A 123 -5.93 6.54 0.39
N ILE A 124 -6.00 5.43 -0.32
CA ILE A 124 -7.12 5.03 -1.16
C ILE A 124 -7.61 3.67 -0.66
N ASP A 125 -8.91 3.53 -0.44
CA ASP A 125 -9.50 2.28 0.05
C ASP A 125 -10.19 1.58 -1.12
N ILE A 126 -9.90 0.29 -1.29
CA ILE A 126 -10.52 -0.55 -2.33
C ILE A 126 -11.01 -1.86 -1.73
N GLN A 127 -12.02 -2.46 -2.35
CA GLN A 127 -12.66 -3.69 -1.86
C GLN A 127 -12.54 -4.83 -2.86
N GLU A 128 -12.39 -4.52 -4.14
CA GLU A 128 -12.21 -5.47 -5.21
C GLU A 128 -10.84 -5.24 -5.86
N ALA A 129 -10.23 -6.29 -6.41
CA ALA A 129 -8.92 -6.17 -7.03
C ALA A 129 -9.01 -5.35 -8.34
N GLU A 130 -10.18 -5.43 -8.99
CA GLU A 130 -10.59 -4.69 -10.19
C GLU A 130 -10.58 -3.17 -9.96
N ASP A 131 -10.86 -2.70 -8.74
CA ASP A 131 -10.80 -1.28 -8.38
C ASP A 131 -9.41 -0.66 -8.61
N LEU A 132 -8.35 -1.47 -8.72
CA LEU A 132 -7.00 -1.01 -9.05
C LEU A 132 -6.95 -0.27 -10.39
N GLU A 133 -7.79 -0.67 -11.35
CA GLU A 133 -7.85 -0.07 -12.69
C GLU A 133 -8.31 1.40 -12.66
N GLU A 134 -9.06 1.79 -11.62
CA GLU A 134 -9.55 3.16 -11.43
C GLU A 134 -8.51 4.10 -10.78
N ILE A 135 -7.46 3.55 -10.17
CA ILE A 135 -6.46 4.30 -9.40
C ILE A 135 -5.81 5.41 -10.24
N PRO A 136 -5.34 5.18 -11.48
CA PRO A 136 -4.73 6.24 -12.30
C PRO A 136 -5.68 7.43 -12.50
N GLN A 137 -6.98 7.18 -12.67
CA GLN A 137 -7.97 8.22 -12.85
C GLN A 137 -8.21 9.01 -11.55
N GLN A 138 -8.23 8.33 -10.40
CA GLN A 138 -8.34 8.98 -9.09
C GLN A 138 -7.11 9.83 -8.73
N LEU A 139 -5.93 9.46 -9.24
CA LEU A 139 -4.69 10.22 -9.06
C LEU A 139 -4.58 11.43 -10.00
N GLY A 140 -5.15 11.32 -11.22
CA GLY A 140 -5.12 12.38 -12.24
C GLY A 140 -6.23 13.43 -12.14
N ALA A 141 -7.21 13.23 -11.26
CA ALA A 141 -8.33 14.16 -11.05
C ALA A 141 -7.99 15.39 -10.18
N GLU A 142 -6.73 15.56 -9.77
CA GLU A 142 -6.18 16.75 -9.09
C GLU A 142 -5.48 17.72 -10.06
#